data_AF-A6WWS2-F1
#
_entry.id   AF-A6WWS2-F1
#
_cell.length_a   1.000
_cell.length_b   1.000
_cell.length_c   1.000
_cell.angle_alpha   90.00
_cell.angle_beta   90.00
_cell.angle_gamma   90.00
#
_symmetry.space_group_name_H-M   'P 1'
#
loop_
_entity.id
_entity.type
_entity.pdbx_description
1 polymer ?
#
loop_
_entity_poly.entity_id
_entity_poly.type
_entity_poly.pdbx_seq_one_letter_code
_entity_poly.pdbx_strand_id
1 'polypeptide(L)'
;MEIRKRQSPGALLRARTIPHFFIHQEHVMTVIIENGKYNREQLELEIRMLKALVDDLERIFQGDYPDERILTISPAITNWKLSARRATCLEGVLFEHPHLGYIVPNGITSELWLLDLDRNYARTFSLFYRLGQKDIGQ
;
A
#
# COMPACT_ATOMS: atom_id res chain seq x y z
N MET A 1 -51.83 13.90 -7.44
CA MET A 1 -50.85 12.97 -6.86
C MET A 1 -50.09 12.34 -8.02
N GLU A 2 -49.04 13.00 -8.50
CA GLU A 2 -48.20 12.53 -9.62
C GLU A 2 -46.78 12.31 -9.10
N ILE A 3 -46.37 11.05 -9.09
CA ILE A 3 -45.04 10.64 -8.65
C ILE A 3 -44.09 10.79 -9.85
N ARG A 4 -43.40 11.93 -9.93
CA ARG A 4 -42.27 12.10 -10.85
C ARG A 4 -41.09 11.28 -10.33
N LYS A 5 -40.84 10.13 -10.95
CA LYS A 5 -39.61 9.34 -10.75
C LYS A 5 -38.40 10.19 -11.11
N ARG A 6 -37.51 10.42 -10.13
CA ARG A 6 -36.19 11.01 -10.36
C ARG A 6 -35.34 10.03 -11.16
N GLN A 7 -34.94 10.43 -12.36
CA GLN A 7 -33.88 9.81 -13.14
C GLN A 7 -32.55 10.11 -12.45
N SER A 8 -31.81 9.06 -12.06
CA SER A 8 -30.42 9.20 -11.60
C SER A 8 -29.50 9.22 -12.82
N PRO A 9 -28.57 10.19 -12.98
CA PRO A 9 -27.66 10.21 -14.10
C PRO A 9 -26.66 9.06 -13.99
N GLY A 10 -26.58 8.22 -15.04
CA GLY A 10 -25.58 7.17 -15.16
C GLY A 10 -24.17 7.73 -15.08
N ALA A 11 -23.45 7.36 -14.02
CA ALA A 11 -22.03 7.62 -13.90
C ALA A 11 -21.29 6.78 -14.94
N LEU A 12 -20.65 7.46 -15.89
CA LEU A 12 -19.82 6.89 -16.93
C LEU A 12 -18.60 6.21 -16.26
N LEU A 13 -18.66 4.89 -16.03
CA LEU A 13 -17.49 4.12 -15.57
C LEU A 13 -16.45 4.11 -16.70
N ARG A 14 -15.47 5.00 -16.61
CA ARG A 14 -14.22 4.82 -17.36
C ARG A 14 -13.56 3.56 -16.83
N ALA A 15 -13.36 2.57 -17.71
CA ALA A 15 -12.45 1.46 -17.48
C ALA A 15 -11.09 2.06 -17.09
N ARG A 16 -10.76 2.01 -15.79
CA ARG A 16 -9.43 2.39 -15.31
C ARG A 16 -8.52 1.25 -15.72
N THR A 17 -7.76 1.44 -16.80
CA THR A 17 -6.67 0.55 -17.16
C THR A 17 -5.65 0.60 -16.01
N ILE A 18 -5.73 -0.35 -15.09
CA ILE A 18 -4.66 -0.58 -14.12
C ILE A 18 -3.46 -1.06 -14.95
N PRO A 19 -2.30 -0.38 -14.91
CA PRO A 19 -1.14 -0.87 -15.62
C PRO A 19 -0.84 -2.30 -15.13
N HIS A 20 -0.71 -3.21 -16.09
CA HIS A 20 -0.48 -4.64 -15.90
C HIS A 20 0.83 -4.85 -15.13
N PHE A 21 0.75 -4.86 -13.80
CA PHE A 21 1.89 -4.99 -12.91
C PHE A 21 2.29 -6.47 -12.83
N PHE A 22 3.22 -6.85 -13.69
CA PHE A 22 3.72 -8.20 -13.82
C PHE A 22 4.36 -8.68 -12.50
N ILE A 23 3.88 -9.81 -12.01
CA ILE A 23 4.43 -10.59 -10.91
C ILE A 23 5.70 -11.27 -11.43
N HIS A 24 6.85 -10.58 -11.43
CA HIS A 24 8.18 -11.22 -11.48
C HIS A 24 9.36 -10.27 -11.23
N GLN A 25 9.12 -8.98 -10.97
CA GLN A 25 10.18 -8.06 -10.55
C GLN A 25 10.02 -7.82 -9.04
N GLU A 26 11.15 -7.84 -8.33
CA GLU A 26 11.31 -7.30 -6.99
C GLU A 26 10.99 -5.81 -7.02
N HIS A 27 9.71 -5.45 -7.10
CA HIS A 27 9.28 -4.09 -6.86
C HIS A 27 9.52 -3.82 -5.38
N VAL A 28 10.68 -3.24 -5.09
CA VAL A 28 10.94 -2.65 -3.79
C VAL A 28 9.97 -1.48 -3.67
N MET A 29 8.91 -1.71 -2.90
CA MET A 29 7.86 -0.73 -2.58
C MET A 29 8.42 0.47 -1.81
N THR A 30 9.61 0.32 -1.24
CA THR A 30 10.26 1.34 -0.43
C THR A 30 10.81 2.49 -1.26
N VAL A 31 10.31 3.70 -1.01
CA VAL A 31 10.93 4.94 -1.48
C VAL A 31 12.02 5.36 -0.51
N ILE A 32 13.26 5.48 -1.00
CA ILE A 32 14.38 6.00 -0.21
C ILE A 32 14.63 7.46 -0.64
N ILE A 33 14.63 8.37 0.33
CA ILE A 33 15.00 9.77 0.16
C ILE A 33 16.40 9.97 0.73
N GLU A 34 17.31 10.43 -0.13
CA GLU A 34 18.69 10.74 0.23
C GLU A 34 19.14 11.99 -0.53
N ASN A 35 19.70 12.97 0.17
CA ASN A 35 20.11 14.26 -0.37
C ASN A 35 19.00 14.97 -1.16
N GLY A 36 17.75 14.85 -0.70
CA GLY A 36 16.54 15.38 -1.30
C GLY A 36 16.10 14.66 -2.58
N LYS A 37 16.77 13.57 -2.96
CA LYS A 37 16.50 12.82 -4.19
C LYS A 37 15.70 11.56 -3.87
N TYR A 38 14.68 11.31 -4.69
CA TYR A 38 13.89 10.09 -4.70
C TYR A 38 13.13 9.99 -6.02
N ASN A 39 12.64 8.79 -6.36
CA ASN A 39 11.82 8.60 -7.55
C ASN A 39 10.40 9.14 -7.31
N ARG A 40 10.15 10.38 -7.77
CA ARG A 40 8.85 11.06 -7.64
C ARG A 40 7.74 10.35 -8.41
N GLU A 41 8.02 9.93 -9.64
CA GLU A 41 7.03 9.28 -10.50
C GLU A 41 6.58 7.93 -9.91
N GLN A 42 7.51 7.18 -9.34
CA GLN A 42 7.20 5.95 -8.60
C GLN A 42 6.32 6.26 -7.40
N LEU A 43 6.70 7.21 -6.53
CA LEU A 43 5.87 7.55 -5.36
C LEU A 43 4.46 8.01 -5.77
N GLU A 44 4.34 8.80 -6.82
CA GLU A 44 3.04 9.23 -7.35
C GLU A 44 2.20 8.05 -7.88
N LEU A 45 2.84 7.09 -8.56
CA LEU A 45 2.18 5.87 -9.00
C LEU A 45 1.67 5.05 -7.82
N GLU A 46 2.51 4.83 -6.79
CA GLU A 46 2.12 4.09 -5.60
C GLU A 46 0.98 4.77 -4.84
N ILE A 47 1.01 6.10 -4.70
CA ILE A 47 -0.09 6.86 -4.10
C ILE A 47 -1.39 6.64 -4.87
N ARG A 48 -1.36 6.63 -6.22
CA ARG A 48 -2.56 6.38 -7.03
C ARG A 48 -3.08 4.95 -6.84
N MET A 49 -2.20 3.96 -6.80
CA MET A 49 -2.57 2.56 -6.60
C MET A 49 -3.17 2.32 -5.22
N LEU A 50 -2.55 2.88 -4.18
CA LEU A 50 -3.06 2.80 -2.81
C LEU A 50 -4.43 3.47 -2.66
N LYS A 51 -4.64 4.65 -3.25
CA LYS A 51 -5.95 5.31 -3.24
C LYS A 51 -7.01 4.47 -3.91
N ALA A 52 -6.72 3.90 -5.09
CA ALA A 52 -7.66 3.01 -5.78
C ALA A 52 -7.99 1.76 -4.94
N LEU A 53 -6.99 1.17 -4.29
CA LEU A 53 -7.20 0.03 -3.39
C LEU A 53 -8.09 0.41 -2.20
N VAL A 54 -7.83 1.56 -1.56
CA VAL A 54 -8.66 2.05 -0.46
C VAL A 54 -10.10 2.26 -0.93
N ASP A 55 -10.30 2.94 -2.06
CA ASP A 55 -11.62 3.15 -2.65
C ASP A 55 -12.37 1.82 -2.84
N ASP A 56 -11.70 0.80 -3.40
CA ASP A 56 -12.31 -0.51 -3.65
C ASP A 56 -12.64 -1.26 -2.34
N LEU A 57 -11.74 -1.22 -1.34
CA LEU A 57 -11.96 -1.86 -0.04
C LEU A 57 -13.08 -1.17 0.76
N GLU A 58 -13.18 0.16 0.69
CA GLU A 58 -14.27 0.92 1.32
C GLU A 58 -15.61 0.57 0.68
N ARG A 59 -15.69 0.47 -0.65
CA ARG A 59 -16.91 0.03 -1.36
C ARG A 59 -17.36 -1.36 -0.91
N ILE A 60 -16.43 -2.31 -0.86
CA ILE A 60 -16.69 -3.68 -0.38
C ILE A 60 -17.16 -3.65 1.08
N PHE A 61 -16.52 -2.86 1.94
CA PHE A 61 -16.92 -2.72 3.34
C PHE A 61 -18.35 -2.18 3.50
N GLN A 62 -18.82 -1.35 2.57
CA GLN A 62 -20.20 -0.86 2.50
C GLN A 62 -21.18 -1.83 1.81
N GLY A 63 -20.72 -3.01 1.39
CA GLY A 63 -21.53 -4.01 0.68
C GLY A 63 -21.68 -3.76 -0.82
N ASP A 64 -20.95 -2.79 -1.39
CA ASP A 64 -20.87 -2.57 -2.85
C ASP A 64 -19.78 -3.47 -3.45
N TYR A 65 -20.11 -4.75 -3.63
CA TYR A 65 -19.24 -5.74 -4.24
C TYR A 65 -19.13 -5.56 -5.77
N PRO A 66 -18.03 -5.98 -6.41
CA PRO A 66 -17.88 -5.91 -7.86
C PRO A 66 -18.99 -6.69 -8.59
N ASP A 67 -19.56 -6.10 -9.64
CA ASP A 67 -20.57 -6.73 -10.49
C ASP A 67 -19.96 -7.78 -11.45
N GLU A 68 -20.82 -8.60 -12.06
CA GLU A 68 -20.40 -9.63 -13.02
C GLU A 68 -19.63 -9.04 -14.21
N ARG A 69 -19.93 -7.79 -14.59
CA ARG A 69 -19.26 -7.11 -15.69
C ARG A 69 -17.79 -6.84 -15.35
N ILE A 70 -17.49 -6.35 -14.13
CA ILE A 70 -16.12 -6.16 -13.66
C ILE A 70 -15.40 -7.49 -13.58
N LEU A 71 -16.04 -8.53 -13.03
CA LEU A 71 -15.42 -9.85 -12.88
C LEU A 71 -15.13 -10.52 -14.22
N THR A 72 -15.99 -10.36 -15.23
CA THR A 72 -15.82 -10.96 -16.57
C THR A 72 -14.61 -10.38 -17.32
N ILE A 73 -14.31 -9.10 -17.14
CA ILE A 73 -13.13 -8.46 -17.77
C ILE A 73 -11.86 -8.56 -16.91
N SER A 74 -11.98 -9.09 -15.69
CA SER A 74 -10.85 -9.24 -14.77
C SER A 74 -10.00 -10.47 -15.13
N PRO A 75 -8.68 -10.45 -14.89
CA PRO A 75 -7.83 -11.63 -15.05
C PRO A 75 -8.33 -12.80 -14.19
N ALA A 76 -8.49 -13.97 -14.80
CA ALA A 76 -8.85 -15.20 -14.10
C ALA A 76 -7.59 -15.92 -13.58
N ILE A 77 -7.66 -16.45 -12.35
CA ILE A 77 -6.63 -17.33 -11.77
C ILE A 77 -7.27 -18.67 -11.38
N THR A 78 -6.68 -19.78 -11.82
CA THR A 78 -7.12 -21.15 -11.51
C THR A 78 -6.05 -21.90 -10.72
N ASN A 79 -6.43 -22.92 -9.94
CA ASN A 79 -5.51 -23.69 -9.07
C ASN A 79 -4.70 -22.80 -8.12
N TRP A 80 -5.32 -21.71 -7.64
CA TRP A 80 -4.68 -20.79 -6.73
C TRP A 80 -4.49 -21.43 -5.35
N LYS A 81 -3.43 -21.00 -4.65
CA LYS A 81 -3.15 -21.33 -3.25
C LYS A 81 -2.66 -20.08 -2.54
N LEU A 82 -2.84 -20.04 -1.23
CA LEU A 82 -2.24 -18.99 -0.40
C LEU A 82 -0.71 -19.10 -0.45
N SER A 83 -0.04 -17.96 -0.60
CA SER A 83 1.41 -17.82 -0.59
C SER A 83 1.77 -16.47 0.01
N ALA A 84 3.01 -16.33 0.51
CA ALA A 84 3.54 -15.09 1.06
C ALA A 84 4.75 -14.62 0.25
N ARG A 85 4.91 -13.30 0.16
CA ARG A 85 6.12 -12.66 -0.38
C ARG A 85 6.89 -12.00 0.75
N ARG A 86 8.22 -11.95 0.63
CA ARG A 86 9.04 -11.12 1.51
C ARG A 86 8.80 -9.65 1.18
N ALA A 87 8.78 -8.82 2.20
CA ALA A 87 8.70 -7.37 2.08
C ALA A 87 9.89 -6.74 2.81
N THR A 88 10.41 -5.63 2.27
CA THR A 88 11.46 -4.85 2.94
C THR A 88 10.93 -4.36 4.27
N CYS A 89 11.70 -4.51 5.36
CA CYS A 89 11.36 -4.05 6.69
C CYS A 89 12.62 -3.57 7.42
N LEU A 90 12.43 -2.82 8.50
CA LEU A 90 13.49 -2.49 9.44
C LEU A 90 13.52 -3.50 10.59
N GLU A 91 14.73 -3.88 10.99
CA GLU A 91 15.03 -4.69 12.16
C GLU A 91 15.97 -3.90 13.08
N GLY A 92 15.77 -4.01 14.39
CA GLY A 92 16.64 -3.38 15.38
C GLY A 92 16.01 -3.32 16.77
N VAL A 93 16.54 -2.47 17.65
CA VAL A 93 15.90 -2.21 18.95
C VAL A 93 14.82 -1.14 18.76
N LEU A 94 13.56 -1.50 18.97
CA LEU A 94 12.44 -0.55 18.93
C LEU A 94 12.22 0.06 20.30
N PHE A 95 12.06 1.38 20.35
CA PHE A 95 11.75 2.11 21.58
C PHE A 95 10.31 2.63 21.54
N GLU A 96 9.66 2.67 22.70
CA GLU A 96 8.36 3.31 22.92
C GLU A 96 7.26 2.82 21.97
N HIS A 97 7.24 1.53 21.64
CA HIS A 97 6.26 1.00 20.71
C HIS A 97 4.86 0.97 21.34
N PRO A 98 3.82 1.58 20.71
CA PRO A 98 2.49 1.77 21.31
C PRO A 98 1.82 0.49 21.82
N HIS A 99 2.15 -0.66 21.21
CA HIS A 99 1.54 -1.95 21.51
C HIS A 99 2.51 -3.02 22.02
N LEU A 100 3.83 -2.81 21.93
CA LEU A 100 4.83 -3.84 22.25
C LEU A 100 5.66 -3.51 23.49
N GLY A 101 5.52 -2.30 24.02
CA GLY A 101 6.21 -1.86 25.23
C GLY A 101 7.36 -0.89 24.94
N TYR A 102 8.09 -0.56 26.00
CA TYR A 102 9.06 0.53 26.00
C TYR A 102 10.35 0.19 25.25
N ILE A 103 10.82 -1.07 25.29
CA ILE A 103 12.00 -1.53 24.57
C ILE A 103 11.70 -2.92 24.01
N VAL A 104 11.91 -3.10 22.71
CA VAL A 104 11.76 -4.38 22.01
C VAL A 104 13.09 -4.70 21.31
N PRO A 105 13.95 -5.53 21.92
CA PRO A 105 15.15 -6.03 21.27
C PRO A 105 14.80 -6.87 20.03
N ASN A 106 15.57 -6.75 18.95
CA ASN A 106 15.37 -7.49 17.69
C ASN A 106 13.94 -7.35 17.14
N GLY A 107 13.34 -6.18 17.31
CA GLY A 107 12.02 -5.89 16.77
C GLY A 107 12.08 -5.76 15.25
N ILE A 108 11.16 -6.46 14.59
CA ILE A 108 10.96 -6.40 13.14
C ILE A 108 9.71 -5.57 12.88
N THR A 109 9.85 -4.57 12.02
CA THR A 109 8.72 -3.72 11.63
C THR A 109 7.86 -4.38 10.55
N SER A 110 6.63 -3.88 10.36
CA SER A 110 5.86 -4.14 9.14
C SER A 110 6.60 -3.62 7.90
N GLU A 111 6.11 -3.96 6.71
CA GLU A 111 6.67 -3.49 5.43
C GLU A 111 7.03 -1.99 5.44
N LEU A 112 8.21 -1.67 4.91
CA LEU A 112 8.78 -0.34 4.82
C LEU A 112 8.33 0.34 3.52
N TRP A 113 7.63 1.45 3.65
CA TRP A 113 7.09 2.21 2.51
C TRP A 113 7.96 3.40 2.14
N LEU A 114 8.50 4.10 3.13
CA LEU A 114 9.35 5.25 2.91
C LEU A 114 10.45 5.31 3.96
N LEU A 115 11.66 5.60 3.50
CA LEU A 115 12.84 5.82 4.32
C LEU A 115 13.44 7.17 3.97
N ASP A 116 13.36 8.14 4.88
CA ASP A 116 13.92 9.47 4.70
C ASP A 116 15.20 9.61 5.52
N LEU A 117 16.34 9.45 4.85
CA LEU A 117 17.66 9.53 5.47
C LEU A 117 18.05 10.95 5.81
N ASP A 118 17.50 11.94 5.10
CA ASP A 118 17.79 13.35 5.35
C ASP A 118 17.11 13.84 6.63
N ARG A 119 15.92 13.30 6.92
CA ARG A 119 15.09 13.68 8.07
C ARG A 119 15.07 12.63 9.19
N ASN A 120 15.79 11.52 9.03
CA ASN A 120 15.92 10.42 9.99
C ASN A 120 14.57 9.87 10.47
N TYR A 121 13.68 9.53 9.54
CA TYR A 121 12.47 8.79 9.87
C TYR A 121 12.11 7.76 8.79
N ALA A 122 11.31 6.79 9.19
CA ALA A 122 10.72 5.80 8.29
C ALA A 122 9.20 5.81 8.44
N ARG A 123 8.51 5.56 7.33
CA ARG A 123 7.10 5.18 7.31
C ARG A 123 7.01 3.71 6.94
N THR A 124 6.51 2.90 7.85
CA THR A 124 6.15 1.51 7.59
C THR A 124 4.67 1.42 7.22
N PHE A 125 4.14 0.22 6.97
CA PHE A 125 2.71 0.04 6.75
C PHE A 125 1.88 0.53 7.94
N SER A 126 2.33 0.22 9.17
CA SER A 126 1.56 0.51 10.38
C SER A 126 1.91 1.83 11.03
N LEU A 127 3.19 2.20 11.15
CA LEU A 127 3.62 3.36 11.96
C LEU A 127 4.67 4.25 11.28
N PHE A 128 4.93 5.41 11.89
CA PHE A 128 6.15 6.18 11.67
C PHE A 128 7.18 5.80 12.73
N TYR A 129 8.44 5.67 12.33
CA TYR A 129 9.57 5.45 13.22
C TYR A 129 10.55 6.60 13.09
N ARG A 130 11.00 7.14 14.22
CA ARG A 130 12.20 7.98 14.27
C ARG A 130 13.41 7.05 14.18
N LEU A 131 14.37 7.37 13.32
CA LEU A 131 15.55 6.54 13.13
C LEU A 131 16.66 6.99 14.06
N GLY A 132 17.23 6.02 14.77
CA GLY A 132 18.50 6.18 15.47
C GLY A 132 19.69 5.97 14.53
N GLN A 133 20.85 5.75 15.11
CA GLN A 133 22.04 5.38 14.34
C GLN A 133 21.78 4.09 13.57
N LYS A 134 22.00 4.13 12.25
CA LYS A 134 21.96 2.94 11.40
C LYS A 134 23.08 2.00 11.85
N ASP A 135 22.73 0.73 12.10
CA ASP A 135 23.75 -0.30 12.25
C ASP A 135 24.44 -0.50 10.91
N ILE A 136 25.75 -0.24 10.88
CA ILE A 136 26.58 -0.44 9.70
C ILE A 136 27.11 -1.88 9.62
N GLY A 137 26.82 -2.71 10.62
CA GLY A 137 27.46 -4.01 10.81
C GLY A 137 28.95 -3.86 11.12
N GLN A 138 29.55 -4.90 11.70
CA GLN A 138 31.00 -5.09 11.65
C GLN A 138 31.37 -5.88 10.40
#